data_AF-A0A1C5QNS2-F1
#
_entry.id   AF-A0A1C5QNS2-F1
#
_cell.length_a   1.000
_cell.length_b   1.000
_cell.length_c   1.000
_cell.angle_alpha   90.00
_cell.angle_beta   90.00
_cell.angle_gamma   90.00
#
_symmetry.space_group_name_H-M   'P 1'
#
loop_
_entity.id
_entity.type
_entity.pdbx_description
1 polymer ?
#
loop_
_entity_poly.entity_id
_entity_poly.type
_entity_poly.pdbx_seq_one_letter_code
_entity_poly.pdbx_strand_id
1 'polypeptide(L)'
;MKGEKPRVLIVEKSEEKRIILRDILRNGFQILEAENEREAAELLKEHGVDFCVMWPDTYQDMSGQSEVYSAQLRRLERKASLDPLTGLLNHATAREKVKQRMYYNRESEFAFLIFDLDYFKLANDTYGHQFGDKVLIYIAEKLRSILRKEDLAVRIGGDEFMVVVEYHQEIESVVERIFENLSGTYEHFPISLSMGVSTTKDCDREYEMLFKRADKALYTAKRSGRGRYVFYNDMMEAMFSVLSPIESGEESKEE
;
A
#
# COMPACT_ATOMS: atom_id res chain seq x y z
N MET A 1 6.80 -6.15 24.29
CA MET A 1 5.64 -5.28 24.61
C MET A 1 4.39 -6.13 24.46
N LYS A 2 3.54 -6.25 25.50
CA LYS A 2 2.24 -6.92 25.34
C LYS A 2 1.45 -6.09 24.34
N GLY A 3 1.18 -6.62 23.14
CA GLY A 3 0.29 -5.97 22.19
C GLY A 3 -1.07 -5.74 22.84
N GLU A 4 -1.64 -4.55 22.68
CA GLU A 4 -3.01 -4.29 23.12
C GLU A 4 -3.96 -5.30 22.47
N LYS A 5 -4.94 -5.79 23.23
CA LYS A 5 -5.94 -6.70 22.66
C LYS A 5 -6.73 -5.96 21.58
N PRO A 6 -6.97 -6.59 20.41
CA PRO A 6 -7.78 -5.99 19.35
C PRO A 6 -9.18 -5.63 19.87
N ARG A 7 -9.75 -4.53 19.37
CA ARG A 7 -11.06 -4.04 19.80
C ARG A 7 -12.19 -4.70 19.00
N VAL A 8 -13.20 -5.20 19.67
CA VAL A 8 -14.42 -5.73 19.04
C VAL A 8 -15.64 -4.94 19.49
N LEU A 9 -16.50 -4.55 18.56
CA LEU A 9 -17.78 -3.92 18.84
C LEU A 9 -18.88 -4.95 18.69
N ILE A 10 -19.68 -5.11 19.74
CA ILE A 10 -20.88 -5.94 19.70
C ILE A 10 -22.06 -4.98 19.49
N VAL A 11 -22.78 -5.13 18.38
CA VAL A 11 -24.01 -4.36 18.12
C VAL A 11 -25.18 -5.31 18.24
N GLU A 12 -25.88 -5.22 19.36
CA GLU A 12 -26.99 -6.11 19.68
C GLU A 12 -27.87 -5.44 20.74
N LYS A 13 -29.19 -5.41 20.49
CA LYS A 13 -30.17 -4.78 21.36
C LYS A 13 -30.49 -5.66 22.58
N SER A 14 -30.47 -6.98 22.42
CA SER A 14 -30.72 -7.93 23.50
C SER A 14 -29.53 -8.01 24.44
N GLU A 15 -29.73 -7.60 25.69
CA GLU A 15 -28.72 -7.69 26.75
C GLU A 15 -28.25 -9.13 26.98
N GLU A 16 -29.17 -10.10 26.95
CA GLU A 16 -28.86 -11.53 27.07
C GLU A 16 -27.88 -12.01 25.99
N LYS A 17 -28.14 -11.63 24.73
CA LYS A 17 -27.26 -11.96 23.60
C LYS A 17 -25.91 -11.23 23.69
N ARG A 18 -25.89 -9.96 24.13
CA ARG A 18 -24.63 -9.24 24.39
C ARG A 18 -23.77 -9.92 25.46
N ILE A 19 -24.38 -10.39 26.55
CA ILE A 19 -23.67 -11.12 27.61
C ILE A 19 -23.01 -12.38 27.05
N ILE A 20 -23.72 -13.16 26.22
CA ILE A 20 -23.16 -14.36 25.59
C ILE A 20 -21.95 -14.00 24.73
N LEU A 21 -22.08 -13.02 23.83
CA LEU A 21 -20.99 -12.59 22.95
C LEU A 21 -19.80 -12.02 23.74
N ARG A 22 -20.06 -11.28 24.81
CA ARG A 22 -19.02 -10.74 25.70
C ARG A 22 -18.25 -11.87 26.37
N ASP A 23 -18.92 -12.90 26.86
CA ASP A 23 -18.29 -14.04 27.52
C ASP A 23 -17.37 -14.83 26.57
N ILE A 24 -17.80 -15.00 25.31
CA ILE A 24 -17.02 -15.64 24.25
C ILE A 24 -15.77 -14.82 23.91
N LEU A 25 -15.89 -13.49 23.81
CA LEU A 25 -14.85 -12.63 23.22
C LEU A 25 -13.89 -12.01 24.26
N ARG A 26 -14.24 -11.95 25.55
CA ARG A 26 -13.47 -11.22 26.59
C ARG A 26 -12.01 -11.65 26.74
N ASN A 27 -11.70 -12.90 26.38
CA ASN A 27 -10.35 -13.44 26.52
C ASN A 27 -9.42 -12.95 25.42
N GLY A 28 -9.94 -12.70 24.21
CA GLY A 28 -9.15 -12.30 23.04
C GLY A 28 -9.21 -10.81 22.71
N PHE A 29 -10.26 -10.10 23.13
CA PHE A 29 -10.57 -8.77 22.63
C PHE A 29 -10.82 -7.76 23.74
N GLN A 30 -10.60 -6.48 23.43
CA GLN A 30 -11.17 -5.36 24.19
C GLN A 30 -12.57 -5.09 23.63
N ILE A 31 -13.60 -5.20 24.46
CA ILE A 31 -14.99 -5.18 24.01
C ILE A 31 -15.59 -3.78 24.16
N LEU A 32 -16.26 -3.32 23.11
CA LEU A 32 -17.18 -2.20 23.09
C LEU A 32 -18.57 -2.73 22.74
N GLU A 33 -19.61 -2.09 23.24
CA GLU A 33 -20.99 -2.53 23.03
C GLU A 33 -21.86 -1.37 22.60
N ALA A 34 -22.79 -1.66 21.71
CA ALA A 34 -23.82 -0.73 21.30
C ALA A 34 -25.15 -1.46 21.23
N GLU A 35 -26.22 -0.81 21.69
CA GLU A 35 -27.57 -1.35 21.64
C GLU A 35 -28.30 -0.97 20.34
N ASN A 36 -27.77 0.00 19.60
CA ASN A 36 -28.35 0.55 18.39
C ASN A 36 -27.27 1.12 17.44
N GLU A 37 -27.69 1.45 16.21
CA GLU A 37 -26.76 1.90 15.16
C GLU A 37 -26.05 3.21 15.49
N ARG A 38 -26.74 4.12 16.18
CA ARG A 38 -26.22 5.45 16.48
C ARG A 38 -25.05 5.37 17.47
N GLU A 39 -25.25 4.62 18.53
CA GLU A 39 -24.21 4.34 19.52
C GLU A 39 -23.02 3.60 18.89
N ALA A 40 -23.29 2.62 18.03
CA ALA A 40 -22.25 1.90 17.29
C ALA A 40 -21.42 2.84 16.40
N ALA A 41 -22.05 3.78 15.69
CA ALA A 41 -21.38 4.74 14.84
C ALA A 41 -20.52 5.75 15.65
N GLU A 42 -20.98 6.17 16.82
CA GLU A 42 -20.23 7.05 17.73
C GLU A 42 -18.97 6.33 18.27
N LEU A 43 -19.12 5.08 18.74
CA LEU A 43 -18.00 4.25 19.21
C LEU A 43 -16.98 3.95 18.11
N LEU A 44 -17.44 3.71 16.88
CA LEU A 44 -16.56 3.50 15.73
C LEU A 44 -15.70 4.74 15.43
N LYS A 45 -16.28 5.95 15.55
CA LYS A 45 -15.58 7.22 15.32
C LYS A 45 -14.57 7.53 16.43
N GLU A 46 -14.94 7.27 17.69
CA GLU A 46 -14.15 7.66 18.85
C GLU A 46 -13.04 6.67 19.20
N HIS A 47 -13.36 5.36 19.20
CA HIS A 47 -12.48 4.34 19.77
C HIS A 47 -11.75 3.50 18.72
N GLY A 48 -12.20 3.51 17.47
CA GLY A 48 -11.62 2.72 16.38
C GLY A 48 -11.64 1.21 16.65
N VAL A 49 -12.63 0.49 16.13
CA VAL A 49 -12.87 -0.94 16.39
C VAL A 49 -12.32 -1.90 15.31
N ASP A 50 -11.57 -2.95 15.66
CA ASP A 50 -10.98 -3.93 14.72
C ASP A 50 -11.98 -4.85 14.03
N PHE A 51 -13.01 -5.27 14.77
CA PHE A 51 -14.05 -6.20 14.31
C PHE A 51 -15.40 -5.75 14.84
N CYS A 52 -16.49 -5.96 14.09
CA CYS A 52 -17.84 -5.83 14.63
C CYS A 52 -18.54 -7.18 14.53
N VAL A 53 -19.25 -7.55 15.58
CA VAL A 53 -20.08 -8.75 15.62
C VAL A 53 -21.53 -8.31 15.79
N MET A 54 -22.39 -8.86 14.94
CA MET A 54 -23.83 -8.62 14.94
C MET A 54 -24.55 -9.95 14.89
N TRP A 55 -25.68 -10.06 15.58
CA TRP A 55 -26.51 -11.25 15.50
C TRP A 55 -27.35 -11.24 14.20
N PRO A 56 -27.61 -12.39 13.56
CA PRO A 56 -28.32 -12.44 12.28
C PRO A 56 -29.69 -11.72 12.26
N ASP A 57 -30.44 -11.78 13.37
CA ASP A 57 -31.75 -11.11 13.47
C ASP A 57 -31.62 -9.59 13.59
N THR A 58 -30.56 -9.10 14.24
CA THR A 58 -30.23 -7.68 14.36
C THR A 58 -29.87 -7.08 12.99
N TYR A 59 -29.28 -7.90 12.11
CA TYR A 59 -28.96 -7.51 10.74
C TYR A 59 -30.22 -7.24 9.88
N GLN A 60 -31.33 -7.92 10.15
CA GLN A 60 -32.57 -7.79 9.37
C GLN A 60 -33.42 -6.57 9.78
N ASP A 61 -33.29 -6.08 11.02
CA ASP A 61 -34.02 -4.92 11.56
C ASP A 61 -33.39 -3.57 11.16
N MET A 62 -32.12 -3.61 10.72
CA MET A 62 -31.37 -2.43 10.28
C MET A 62 -31.69 -2.13 8.80
N SER A 63 -32.70 -1.31 8.55
CA SER A 63 -33.13 -0.92 7.20
C SER A 63 -32.04 -0.19 6.41
N GLY A 64 -31.34 -0.91 5.53
CA GLY A 64 -30.93 -0.43 4.20
C GLY A 64 -29.70 0.48 4.05
N GLN A 65 -29.14 1.12 5.07
CA GLN A 65 -27.95 1.99 4.90
C GLN A 65 -27.09 2.05 6.17
N SER A 66 -26.64 0.92 6.69
CA SER A 66 -25.89 0.91 7.96
C SER A 66 -24.56 1.67 7.85
N GLU A 67 -24.47 2.83 8.49
CA GLU A 67 -23.21 3.58 8.67
C GLU A 67 -22.14 2.70 9.33
N VAL A 68 -22.55 1.77 10.19
CA VAL A 68 -21.70 0.76 10.85
C VAL A 68 -21.10 -0.18 9.80
N TYR A 69 -21.91 -0.76 8.91
CA TYR A 69 -21.43 -1.61 7.83
C TYR A 69 -20.50 -0.86 6.87
N SER A 70 -20.85 0.37 6.49
CA SER A 70 -20.00 1.20 5.63
C SER A 70 -18.68 1.61 6.31
N ALA A 71 -18.67 1.83 7.62
CA ALA A 71 -17.46 2.14 8.39
C ALA A 71 -16.58 0.90 8.58
N GLN A 72 -17.18 -0.27 8.79
CA GLN A 72 -16.48 -1.55 8.81
C GLN A 72 -15.89 -1.90 7.45
N LEU A 73 -16.66 -1.78 6.37
CA LEU A 73 -16.15 -1.95 5.01
C LEU A 73 -15.02 -0.97 4.75
N ARG A 74 -15.15 0.31 5.07
CA ARG A 74 -14.06 1.29 4.91
C ARG A 74 -12.83 0.96 5.76
N ARG A 75 -12.98 0.34 6.93
CA ARG A 75 -11.84 -0.11 7.76
C ARG A 75 -11.19 -1.37 7.18
N LEU A 76 -11.99 -2.34 6.73
CA LEU A 76 -11.50 -3.54 6.06
C LEU A 76 -10.81 -3.18 4.75
N GLU A 77 -11.39 -2.27 3.96
CA GLU A 77 -10.78 -1.66 2.78
C GLU A 77 -9.48 -0.96 3.15
N ARG A 78 -9.43 -0.11 4.18
CA ARG A 78 -8.18 0.54 4.61
C ARG A 78 -7.12 -0.47 5.04
N LYS A 79 -7.48 -1.50 5.83
CA LYS A 79 -6.55 -2.57 6.23
C LYS A 79 -6.10 -3.42 5.04
N ALA A 80 -6.97 -3.61 4.05
CA ALA A 80 -6.66 -4.27 2.79
C ALA A 80 -5.98 -3.32 1.78
N SER A 81 -5.87 -2.03 2.08
CA SER A 81 -5.32 -1.00 1.17
C SER A 81 -3.88 -0.62 1.45
N LEU A 82 -3.41 -0.90 2.66
CA LEU A 82 -2.11 -0.48 3.13
C LEU A 82 -1.21 -1.68 3.37
N ASP A 83 0.09 -1.49 3.17
CA ASP A 83 1.11 -2.42 3.64
C ASP A 83 1.21 -2.34 5.18
N PRO A 84 1.09 -3.47 5.90
CA PRO A 84 1.02 -3.46 7.37
C PRO A 84 2.33 -3.05 8.05
N LEU A 85 3.48 -3.20 7.39
CA LEU A 85 4.78 -2.84 7.97
C LEU A 85 5.05 -1.34 7.82
N THR A 86 4.91 -0.83 6.61
CA THR A 86 5.30 0.55 6.27
C THR A 86 4.14 1.53 6.40
N GLY A 87 2.90 1.07 6.31
CA GLY A 87 1.69 1.89 6.22
C GLY A 87 1.57 2.67 4.91
N LEU A 88 2.35 2.34 3.88
CA LEU A 88 2.17 2.85 2.52
C LEU A 88 0.99 2.15 1.85
N LEU A 89 0.56 2.63 0.67
CA LEU A 89 -0.39 1.87 -0.14
C LEU A 89 0.23 0.54 -0.55
N ASN A 90 -0.58 -0.51 -0.64
CA ASN A 90 -0.16 -1.73 -1.32
C ASN A 90 -0.40 -1.62 -2.85
N HIS A 91 0.24 -2.53 -3.58
CA HIS A 91 0.21 -2.51 -5.05
C HIS A 91 -1.22 -2.60 -5.62
N ALA A 92 -2.06 -3.50 -5.09
CA ALA A 92 -3.41 -3.71 -5.58
C ALA A 92 -4.26 -2.42 -5.50
N THR A 93 -4.14 -1.68 -4.40
CA THR A 93 -4.89 -0.44 -4.19
C THR A 93 -4.34 0.70 -5.02
N ALA A 94 -3.01 0.77 -5.16
CA ALA A 94 -2.37 1.75 -6.02
C ALA A 94 -2.81 1.58 -7.48
N ARG A 95 -2.87 0.34 -7.99
CA ARG A 95 -3.32 0.01 -9.34
C ARG A 95 -4.70 0.60 -9.63
N GLU A 96 -5.67 0.36 -8.76
CA GLU A 96 -7.03 0.89 -8.94
C GLU A 96 -7.08 2.42 -8.88
N LYS A 97 -6.43 3.02 -7.85
CA LYS A 97 -6.39 4.48 -7.69
C LYS A 97 -5.77 5.19 -8.89
N VAL A 98 -4.69 4.63 -9.45
CA VAL A 98 -3.99 5.24 -10.59
C VAL A 98 -4.80 5.08 -11.87
N LYS A 99 -5.41 3.91 -12.11
CA LYS A 99 -6.32 3.71 -13.25
C LYS A 99 -7.46 4.73 -13.24
N GLN A 100 -8.10 4.93 -12.08
CA GLN A 100 -9.14 5.95 -11.93
C GLN A 100 -8.62 7.37 -12.21
N ARG A 101 -7.46 7.75 -11.64
CA ARG A 101 -6.89 9.08 -11.86
C ARG A 101 -6.54 9.35 -13.32
N MET A 102 -5.92 8.40 -14.01
CA MET A 102 -5.59 8.54 -15.43
C MET A 102 -6.85 8.62 -16.31
N TYR A 103 -7.93 7.92 -15.93
CA TYR A 103 -9.20 7.98 -16.64
C TYR A 103 -9.86 9.36 -16.53
N TYR A 104 -9.88 9.96 -15.32
CA TYR A 104 -10.53 11.25 -15.08
C TYR A 104 -9.66 12.47 -15.47
N ASN A 105 -8.34 12.37 -15.34
CA ASN A 105 -7.40 13.48 -15.60
C ASN A 105 -6.63 13.25 -16.91
N ARG A 106 -7.34 13.38 -18.04
CA ARG A 106 -6.77 13.11 -19.37
C ARG A 106 -5.70 14.10 -19.84
N GLU A 107 -5.69 15.30 -19.27
CA GLU A 107 -4.72 16.36 -19.61
C GLU A 107 -3.47 16.32 -18.72
N SER A 108 -3.54 15.64 -17.57
CA SER A 108 -2.43 15.57 -16.62
C SER A 108 -1.41 14.51 -17.04
N GLU A 109 -0.12 14.77 -16.88
CA GLU A 109 0.91 13.77 -17.10
C GLU A 109 1.25 13.03 -15.80
N PHE A 110 1.53 11.74 -15.89
CA PHE A 110 1.88 10.87 -14.78
C PHE A 110 3.24 10.22 -15.00
N ALA A 111 4.02 10.11 -13.92
CA ALA A 111 5.27 9.37 -13.92
C ALA A 111 5.25 8.28 -12.86
N PHE A 112 5.75 7.11 -13.25
CA PHE A 112 5.90 5.95 -12.38
C PHE A 112 7.38 5.79 -12.09
N LEU A 113 7.74 5.85 -10.81
CA LEU A 113 9.10 5.63 -10.33
C LEU A 113 9.06 4.33 -9.53
N ILE A 114 9.56 3.25 -10.11
CA ILE A 114 9.67 1.95 -9.44
C ILE A 114 11.11 1.78 -8.99
N PHE A 115 11.33 1.42 -7.73
CA PHE A 115 12.67 1.28 -7.20
C PHE A 115 12.79 0.15 -6.18
N ASP A 116 14.04 -0.26 -5.98
CA ASP A 116 14.45 -1.36 -5.12
C ASP A 116 15.67 -0.93 -4.30
N LEU A 117 15.70 -1.33 -3.03
CA LEU A 117 16.85 -1.05 -2.16
C LEU A 117 18.01 -1.97 -2.51
N ASP A 118 19.08 -1.40 -3.02
CA ASP A 118 20.25 -2.16 -3.42
C ASP A 118 20.87 -2.86 -2.20
N TYR A 119 21.18 -4.14 -2.36
CA TYR A 119 21.83 -4.95 -1.32
C TYR A 119 21.00 -5.07 -0.03
N PHE A 120 19.69 -4.89 -0.05
CA PHE A 120 18.84 -5.00 1.15
C PHE A 120 18.99 -6.35 1.89
N LYS A 121 19.19 -7.45 1.15
CA LYS A 121 19.49 -8.75 1.75
C LYS A 121 20.72 -8.70 2.66
N LEU A 122 21.75 -7.92 2.32
CA LEU A 122 22.92 -7.75 3.18
C LEU A 122 22.59 -7.07 4.51
N ALA A 123 21.64 -6.12 4.53
CA ALA A 123 21.17 -5.54 5.79
C ALA A 123 20.53 -6.61 6.68
N ASN A 124 19.67 -7.46 6.11
CA ASN A 124 19.03 -8.55 6.84
C ASN A 124 20.05 -9.58 7.35
N ASP A 125 20.96 -10.00 6.49
CA ASP A 125 21.95 -11.03 6.82
C ASP A 125 22.95 -10.54 7.88
N THR A 126 23.26 -9.23 7.90
CA THR A 126 24.24 -8.63 8.82
C THR A 126 23.64 -8.19 10.15
N TYR A 127 22.45 -7.58 10.13
CA TYR A 127 21.85 -6.91 11.29
C TYR A 127 20.53 -7.54 11.75
N GLY A 128 20.04 -8.56 11.02
CA GLY A 128 18.80 -9.26 11.28
C GLY A 128 17.57 -8.61 10.66
N HIS A 129 16.50 -9.39 10.50
CA HIS A 129 15.26 -8.94 9.86
C HIS A 129 14.59 -7.74 10.54
N GLN A 130 14.66 -7.63 11.86
CA GLN A 130 14.12 -6.47 12.58
C GLN A 130 14.82 -5.16 12.18
N PHE A 131 16.10 -5.22 11.81
CA PHE A 131 16.82 -4.06 11.28
C PHE A 131 16.36 -3.75 9.85
N GLY A 132 16.21 -4.75 8.99
CA GLY A 132 15.64 -4.57 7.65
C GLY A 132 14.25 -3.96 7.67
N ASP A 133 13.37 -4.41 8.59
CA ASP A 133 12.04 -3.85 8.80
C ASP A 133 12.10 -2.35 9.13
N LYS A 134 13.04 -1.94 10.00
CA LYS A 134 13.27 -0.53 10.33
C LYS A 134 13.76 0.28 9.14
N VAL A 135 14.63 -0.28 8.30
CA VAL A 135 15.08 0.38 7.06
C VAL A 135 13.89 0.62 6.13
N LEU A 136 13.00 -0.37 5.96
CA LEU A 136 11.80 -0.23 5.13
C LEU A 136 10.84 0.83 5.68
N ILE A 137 10.63 0.87 7.00
CA ILE A 137 9.84 1.91 7.67
C ILE A 137 10.47 3.29 7.45
N TYR A 138 11.78 3.42 7.60
CA TYR A 138 12.50 4.67 7.38
C TYR A 138 12.33 5.19 5.94
N ILE A 139 12.43 4.31 4.94
CA ILE A 139 12.17 4.68 3.53
C ILE A 139 10.73 5.17 3.35
N ALA A 140 9.76 4.50 3.97
CA ALA A 140 8.37 4.92 3.92
C ALA A 140 8.13 6.30 4.57
N GLU A 141 8.79 6.59 5.69
CA GLU A 141 8.75 7.90 6.33
C GLU A 141 9.38 8.98 5.45
N LYS A 142 10.54 8.69 4.83
CA LYS A 142 11.18 9.58 3.87
C LYS A 142 10.25 9.91 2.70
N LEU A 143 9.65 8.89 2.08
CA LEU A 143 8.66 9.08 1.01
C LEU A 143 7.52 10.00 1.45
N ARG A 144 6.93 9.77 2.63
CA ARG A 144 5.85 10.64 3.15
C ARG A 144 6.30 12.09 3.36
N SER A 145 7.56 12.32 3.71
CA SER A 145 8.08 13.67 3.96
C SER A 145 8.38 14.46 2.68
N ILE A 146 8.73 13.77 1.59
CA ILE A 146 9.16 14.42 0.33
C ILE A 146 8.04 14.51 -0.71
N LEU A 147 7.03 13.66 -0.60
CA LEU A 147 5.92 13.60 -1.55
C LEU A 147 4.79 14.53 -1.16
N ARG A 148 4.08 15.02 -2.18
CA ARG A 148 2.88 15.83 -1.99
C ARG A 148 1.71 14.95 -1.59
N LYS A 149 0.63 15.57 -1.13
CA LYS A 149 -0.57 14.85 -0.67
C LYS A 149 -1.24 14.05 -1.79
N GLU A 150 -1.16 14.56 -3.01
CA GLU A 150 -1.69 13.97 -4.22
C GLU A 150 -0.82 12.82 -4.74
N ASP A 151 0.50 12.83 -4.50
CA ASP A 151 1.40 11.76 -4.92
C ASP A 151 1.09 10.45 -4.18
N LEU A 152 1.38 9.32 -4.82
CA LEU A 152 1.18 8.00 -4.23
C LEU A 152 2.52 7.38 -3.87
N ALA A 153 2.71 7.03 -2.59
CA ALA A 153 3.77 6.15 -2.13
C ALA A 153 3.21 4.74 -1.91
N VAL A 154 3.88 3.75 -2.50
CA VAL A 154 3.40 2.38 -2.58
C VAL A 154 4.55 1.44 -2.22
N ARG A 155 4.27 0.42 -1.42
CA ARG A 155 5.15 -0.74 -1.29
C ARG A 155 4.59 -1.85 -2.16
N ILE A 156 5.39 -2.30 -3.13
CA ILE A 156 5.00 -3.38 -4.04
C ILE A 156 5.19 -4.72 -3.35
N GLY A 157 6.36 -4.91 -2.74
CA GLY A 157 6.83 -6.19 -2.23
C GLY A 157 7.90 -6.03 -1.16
N GLY A 158 8.83 -6.98 -1.09
CA GLY A 158 9.86 -7.09 -0.05
C GLY A 158 10.57 -5.76 0.22
N ASP A 159 11.43 -5.34 -0.70
CA ASP A 159 12.22 -4.12 -0.69
C ASP A 159 11.92 -3.20 -1.88
N GLU A 160 10.79 -3.45 -2.53
CA GLU A 160 10.35 -2.83 -3.76
C GLU A 160 9.25 -1.81 -3.49
N PHE A 161 9.43 -0.62 -4.05
CA PHE A 161 8.55 0.52 -3.86
C PHE A 161 8.17 1.13 -5.21
N MET A 162 7.04 1.83 -5.21
CA MET A 162 6.61 2.66 -6.33
C MET A 162 6.16 4.02 -5.83
N VAL A 163 6.52 5.04 -6.59
CA VAL A 163 5.97 6.38 -6.49
C VAL A 163 5.24 6.70 -7.77
N VAL A 164 4.02 7.23 -7.65
CA VAL A 164 3.27 7.79 -8.79
C VAL A 164 3.04 9.26 -8.52
N VAL A 165 3.58 10.11 -9.40
CA VAL A 165 3.43 11.56 -9.33
C VAL A 165 2.64 12.07 -10.52
N GLU A 166 1.82 13.08 -10.27
CA GLU A 166 1.23 13.91 -11.31
C GLU A 166 2.13 15.13 -11.55
N TYR A 167 2.49 15.40 -12.79
CA TYR A 167 3.45 16.45 -13.12
C TYR A 167 3.01 17.28 -14.32
N HIS A 168 3.44 18.53 -14.33
CA HIS A 168 3.03 19.54 -15.33
C HIS A 168 4.23 20.23 -15.99
N GLN A 169 5.44 19.97 -15.49
CA GLN A 169 6.70 20.59 -15.91
C GLN A 169 7.74 19.49 -16.17
N GLU A 170 9.02 19.78 -15.95
CA GLU A 170 10.13 18.86 -16.14
C GLU A 170 10.18 17.82 -15.01
N ILE A 171 10.01 16.54 -15.36
CA ILE A 171 9.88 15.43 -14.41
C ILE A 171 11.22 15.03 -13.81
N GLU A 172 12.31 15.28 -14.54
CA GLU A 172 13.69 14.96 -14.21
C GLU A 172 14.08 15.55 -12.85
N SER A 173 13.76 16.82 -12.61
CA SER A 173 14.01 17.49 -11.32
C SER A 173 13.29 16.85 -10.14
N VAL A 174 12.07 16.33 -10.36
CA VAL A 174 11.28 15.65 -9.34
C VAL A 174 11.87 14.27 -9.04
N VAL A 175 12.25 13.53 -10.08
CA VAL A 175 12.90 12.22 -9.99
C VAL A 175 14.23 12.33 -9.25
N GLU A 176 15.09 13.26 -9.66
CA GLU A 176 16.40 13.50 -9.04
C GLU A 176 16.24 13.83 -7.55
N ARG A 177 15.34 14.77 -7.21
CA ARG A 177 15.05 15.11 -5.81
C ARG A 177 14.60 13.90 -5.00
N ILE A 178 13.70 13.06 -5.53
CA ILE A 178 13.23 11.86 -4.83
C ILE A 178 14.40 10.88 -4.65
N PHE A 179 15.16 10.61 -5.71
CA PHE A 179 16.30 9.71 -5.68
C PHE A 179 17.35 10.11 -4.65
N GLU A 180 17.75 11.39 -4.63
CA GLU A 180 18.75 11.92 -3.70
C GLU A 180 18.28 11.88 -2.25
N ASN A 181 17.00 12.19 -1.98
CA ASN A 181 16.47 12.21 -0.61
C ASN A 181 16.27 10.82 0.00
N LEU A 182 16.08 9.80 -0.85
CA LEU A 182 15.98 8.40 -0.43
C LEU A 182 17.35 7.74 -0.28
N SER A 183 18.34 8.18 -1.06
CA SER A 183 19.73 7.78 -0.91
C SER A 183 20.32 8.35 0.37
N GLY A 184 21.20 7.61 1.04
CA GLY A 184 21.87 8.13 2.24
C GLY A 184 22.29 7.03 3.20
N THR A 185 21.98 7.19 4.48
CA THR A 185 22.34 6.23 5.53
C THR A 185 21.23 6.16 6.57
N TYR A 186 20.88 4.94 6.98
CA TYR A 186 20.05 4.70 8.14
C TYR A 186 20.93 4.12 9.25
N GLU A 187 21.08 4.86 10.34
CA GLU A 187 22.07 4.61 11.40
C GLU A 187 23.49 4.49 10.82
N HIS A 188 23.98 3.26 10.63
CA HIS A 188 25.30 2.95 10.06
C HIS A 188 25.22 2.18 8.73
N PHE A 189 24.01 1.88 8.26
CA PHE A 189 23.80 1.14 7.02
C PHE A 189 23.63 2.11 5.85
N PRO A 190 24.52 2.08 4.84
CA PRO A 190 24.37 2.91 3.65
C PRO A 190 23.18 2.43 2.83
N ILE A 191 22.28 3.35 2.51
CA ILE A 191 21.12 3.12 1.66
C ILE A 191 21.49 3.55 0.25
N SER A 192 21.54 2.56 -0.64
CA SER A 192 21.59 2.72 -2.09
C SER A 192 20.30 2.16 -2.68
N LEU A 193 19.85 2.71 -3.80
CA LEU A 193 18.70 2.21 -4.52
C LEU A 193 18.92 2.30 -6.04
N SER A 194 18.27 1.38 -6.74
CA SER A 194 18.12 1.42 -8.19
C SER A 194 16.68 1.83 -8.51
N MET A 195 16.49 2.73 -9.47
CA MET A 195 15.18 3.26 -9.83
C MET A 195 14.97 3.23 -11.35
N GLY A 196 13.79 2.80 -11.77
CA GLY A 196 13.31 2.89 -13.14
C GLY A 196 12.14 3.86 -13.22
N VAL A 197 12.13 4.67 -14.28
CA VAL A 197 11.13 5.73 -14.47
C VAL A 197 10.43 5.54 -15.81
N SER A 198 9.11 5.62 -15.83
CA SER A 198 8.30 5.72 -17.05
C SER A 198 7.32 6.88 -16.95
N THR A 199 6.93 7.43 -18.09
CA THR A 199 6.04 8.58 -18.15
C THR A 199 4.92 8.37 -19.17
N THR A 200 3.78 9.03 -18.96
CA THR A 200 2.66 9.06 -19.91
C THR A 200 2.94 9.86 -21.18
N LYS A 201 4.02 10.65 -21.24
CA LYS A 201 4.40 11.36 -22.48
C LYS A 201 4.85 10.39 -23.57
N ASP A 202 5.40 9.25 -23.16
CA ASP A 202 6.07 8.30 -24.05
C ASP A 202 5.19 7.08 -24.38
N CYS A 203 3.96 6.97 -23.87
CA CYS A 203 3.01 5.89 -24.21
C CYS A 203 1.54 6.21 -24.00
N ASP A 204 0.72 5.27 -24.50
CA ASP A 204 -0.65 5.08 -24.07
C ASP A 204 -0.77 5.05 -22.54
N ARG A 205 -1.79 5.75 -22.04
CA ARG A 205 -2.07 6.01 -20.61
C ARG A 205 -2.65 4.78 -19.92
N GLU A 206 -1.96 3.65 -20.03
CA GLU A 206 -2.34 2.39 -19.42
C GLU A 206 -1.40 2.02 -18.27
N TYR A 207 -1.98 1.68 -17.12
CA TYR A 207 -1.22 1.35 -15.91
C TYR A 207 -0.21 0.22 -16.14
N GLU A 208 -0.64 -0.88 -16.78
CA GLU A 208 0.23 -2.05 -16.95
C GLU A 208 1.44 -1.72 -17.82
N MET A 209 1.25 -0.90 -18.85
CA MET A 209 2.32 -0.48 -19.74
C MET A 209 3.32 0.43 -19.01
N LEU A 210 2.84 1.43 -18.28
CA LEU A 210 3.70 2.33 -17.48
C LEU A 210 4.48 1.56 -16.42
N PHE A 211 3.80 0.68 -15.69
CA PHE A 211 4.42 -0.16 -14.66
C PHE A 211 5.52 -1.04 -15.26
N LYS A 212 5.21 -1.77 -16.35
CA LYS A 212 6.16 -2.65 -17.04
C LYS A 212 7.36 -1.88 -17.59
N ARG A 213 7.16 -0.68 -18.12
CA ARG A 213 8.23 0.19 -18.62
C ARG A 213 9.15 0.68 -17.51
N ALA A 214 8.59 1.16 -16.40
CA ALA A 214 9.38 1.57 -15.25
C ALA A 214 10.18 0.38 -14.68
N ASP A 215 9.58 -0.81 -14.66
CA ASP A 215 10.26 -2.01 -14.20
C ASP A 215 11.40 -2.47 -15.14
N LYS A 216 11.24 -2.38 -16.47
CA LYS A 216 12.33 -2.61 -17.43
C LYS A 216 13.46 -1.60 -17.23
N ALA A 217 13.14 -0.33 -16.99
CA ALA A 217 14.14 0.68 -16.70
C ALA A 217 14.88 0.41 -15.38
N LEU A 218 14.18 -0.11 -14.36
CA LEU A 218 14.77 -0.56 -13.10
C LEU A 218 15.75 -1.72 -13.33
N TYR A 219 15.39 -2.69 -14.19
CA TYR A 219 16.30 -3.77 -14.58
C TYR A 219 17.60 -3.20 -15.17
N THR A 220 17.49 -2.22 -16.07
CA THR A 220 18.64 -1.53 -16.64
C THR A 220 19.48 -0.85 -15.57
N ALA A 221 18.87 -0.11 -14.64
CA ALA A 221 19.58 0.53 -13.52
C ALA A 221 20.39 -0.48 -12.70
N LYS A 222 19.79 -1.65 -12.36
CA LYS A 222 20.48 -2.72 -11.63
C LYS A 222 21.62 -3.34 -12.45
N ARG A 223 21.47 -3.51 -13.76
CA ARG A 223 22.50 -4.07 -14.65
C ARG A 223 23.65 -3.11 -14.93
N SER A 224 23.38 -1.81 -14.98
CA SER A 224 24.38 -0.77 -15.23
C SER A 224 25.24 -0.42 -14.01
N GLY A 225 25.10 -1.15 -12.90
CA GLY A 225 25.94 -0.99 -11.71
C GLY A 225 25.23 -0.45 -10.47
N ARG A 226 23.89 -0.38 -10.47
CA ARG A 226 23.06 0.08 -9.34
C ARG A 226 23.30 1.54 -8.96
N GLY A 227 22.67 2.00 -7.87
CA GLY A 227 22.86 3.34 -7.30
C GLY A 227 22.53 4.47 -8.26
N ARG A 228 21.49 4.29 -9.09
CA ARG A 228 21.08 5.25 -10.12
C ARG A 228 19.61 5.12 -10.46
N TYR A 229 19.08 6.15 -11.11
CA TYR A 229 17.82 6.09 -11.81
C TYR A 229 18.02 6.00 -13.33
N VAL A 230 17.08 5.39 -14.03
CA VAL A 230 17.06 5.29 -15.50
C VAL A 230 15.64 5.58 -15.99
N PHE A 231 15.51 6.48 -16.97
CA PHE A 231 14.26 6.65 -17.71
C PHE A 231 14.13 5.58 -18.78
N TYR A 232 12.92 5.02 -18.89
CA TYR A 232 12.58 4.10 -19.95
C TYR A 232 12.77 4.77 -21.32
N ASN A 233 13.27 4.01 -22.28
CA ASN A 233 13.24 4.37 -23.70
C ASN A 233 12.94 3.12 -24.53
N ASP A 234 12.53 3.29 -25.79
CA ASP A 234 12.05 2.18 -26.62
C ASP A 234 13.12 1.10 -26.90
N MET A 235 14.40 1.44 -26.78
CA MET A 235 15.49 0.44 -26.89
C MET A 235 15.45 -0.59 -25.75
N MET A 236 14.71 -0.29 -24.67
CA MET A 236 14.50 -1.17 -23.53
C MET A 236 13.38 -2.18 -23.75
N GLU A 237 12.63 -2.12 -24.85
CA GLU A 237 11.44 -2.96 -25.03
C GLU A 237 11.76 -4.46 -25.04
N ALA A 238 12.93 -4.85 -25.54
CA ALA A 238 13.39 -6.23 -25.57
C ALA A 238 14.02 -6.73 -24.24
N MET A 239 14.09 -5.90 -23.19
CA MET A 239 14.72 -6.28 -21.92
C MET A 239 13.77 -7.04 -20.98
N PHE A 240 14.38 -7.86 -20.11
CA PHE A 240 13.69 -8.56 -19.03
C PHE A 240 13.14 -7.58 -17.98
N SER A 241 12.02 -7.96 -17.37
CA SER A 241 11.35 -7.25 -16.27
C SER A 241 11.90 -7.79 -14.93
N VAL A 242 12.13 -6.91 -13.93
CA VAL A 242 12.56 -7.32 -12.57
C VAL A 242 11.38 -7.91 -11.80
N LEU A 243 10.19 -7.35 -11.98
CA LEU A 243 9.01 -7.63 -11.15
C LEU A 243 8.03 -8.66 -11.74
N SER A 244 8.24 -9.18 -12.96
CA SER A 244 7.36 -10.19 -13.59
C SER A 244 7.93 -11.62 -13.44
N PRO A 245 7.11 -12.66 -13.15
CA PRO A 245 5.68 -12.77 -13.46
C PRO A 245 4.77 -13.08 -12.24
N ILE A 246 3.81 -12.20 -11.94
CA ILE A 246 2.62 -12.52 -11.14
C ILE A 246 1.38 -12.01 -11.90
N GLU A 247 1.09 -12.62 -13.03
CA GLU A 247 -0.25 -12.68 -13.65
C GLU A 247 -0.21 -13.77 -14.74
N SER A 248 -0.39 -15.02 -14.33
CA SER A 248 -0.86 -16.11 -15.20
C SER A 248 -1.62 -17.13 -14.33
N GLY A 249 -2.73 -16.66 -13.77
CA GLY A 249 -3.80 -17.52 -13.28
C GLY A 249 -4.85 -17.66 -14.38
N GLU A 250 -4.47 -18.20 -15.54
CA GLU A 250 -5.41 -18.64 -16.57
C GLU A 250 -5.03 -20.06 -17.01
N GLU A 251 -5.95 -20.96 -16.70
CA GLU A 251 -6.34 -22.17 -17.44
C GLU A 251 -5.24 -22.98 -18.14
N SER A 252 -4.86 -24.09 -17.50
CA SER A 252 -4.57 -25.34 -18.20
C SER A 252 -5.55 -26.41 -17.72
N LYS A 253 -6.75 -26.39 -18.30
CA LYS A 253 -7.60 -27.58 -18.46
C LYS A 253 -7.54 -28.00 -19.92
N GLU A 254 -6.61 -28.88 -20.25
CA GLU A 254 -6.58 -29.74 -21.44
C GLU A 254 -5.76 -30.97 -21.01
N GLU A 255 -6.05 -32.23 -21.28
CA GLU A 255 -7.18 -32.99 -21.85
C GLU A 255 -7.04 -34.40 -21.26
#